data_AF-A0A2D7FLV9-F1
#
_entry.id   AF-A0A2D7FLV9-F1
#
_cell.length_a   1.000
_cell.length_b   1.000
_cell.length_c   1.000
_cell.angle_alpha   90.00
_cell.angle_beta   90.00
_cell.angle_gamma   90.00
#
_symmetry.space_group_name_H-M   'P 1'
#
loop_
_entity.id
_entity.type
_entity.pdbx_description
1 polymer ?
#
loop_
_entity_poly.entity_id
_entity_poly.type
_entity_poly.pdbx_seq_one_letter_code
_entity_poly.pdbx_strand_id
1 'polypeptide(L)'
;MKNIEAHIALNRFGLGPRPGETERLKADPKLWLKNQIRPKQLVPEELSKFPPSEETFAMIHVARMTSPRDFRSTTRGLYRSIFAEEVLARAKHMIRTDLPFAERMVLFWSNHFTVSKTKWITGPVIPAYEREVIRPHIFGSFSDMLKAAIKHPAMTSYLDNFNSVGPNSSAGQYRIRRKGNKKTLNENLAREILELHTLGVNGGYKQKDVIELAKAITGWSHGGLRFKTRAKPPDNEAVNGRFEFREHFHEPGQKEILGKFYDQGGVTEGLAALDDLALHPSTARFIATKLVRHFVADHPPKTAIEKITEVFLRSGGNLAKVSETLIDLDEVWAEPLTKVKSPYELVVSTHRAVENINPKRDDILLPLRELGQSPFSAPSPQGWSDLGNNWISPAALMTRIEWLRRYARRIPSIVIPSEVLENTVGAVTSQETRDGIERAPSGDAAIAMLLASPEFQRR
;
A
#
# COMPACT_ATOMS: atom_id res chain seq x y z
N MET A 1 -0.24 32.04 -8.12
CA MET A 1 -1.32 31.07 -7.86
C MET A 1 -1.21 29.85 -8.77
N LYS A 2 -1.47 29.91 -10.08
CA LYS A 2 -1.45 28.71 -10.96
C LYS A 2 -0.14 27.90 -10.98
N ASN A 3 1.03 28.55 -10.87
CA ASN A 3 2.33 27.84 -10.75
C ASN A 3 2.44 27.03 -9.45
N ILE A 4 1.91 27.57 -8.35
CA ILE A 4 1.93 26.92 -7.03
C ILE A 4 0.94 25.76 -7.02
N GLU A 5 -0.26 25.93 -7.59
CA GLU A 5 -1.22 24.84 -7.74
C GLU A 5 -0.64 23.71 -8.62
N ALA A 6 0.04 24.01 -9.74
CA ALA A 6 0.71 22.98 -10.53
C ALA A 6 1.77 22.22 -9.72
N HIS A 7 2.57 22.95 -8.91
CA HIS A 7 3.54 22.33 -7.99
C HIS A 7 2.83 21.44 -6.95
N ILE A 8 1.75 21.90 -6.31
CA ILE A 8 0.97 21.12 -5.34
C ILE A 8 0.40 19.87 -6.00
N ALA A 9 -0.16 19.96 -7.20
CA ALA A 9 -0.67 18.79 -7.92
C ALA A 9 0.42 17.75 -8.18
N LEU A 10 1.61 18.17 -8.63
CA LEU A 10 2.73 17.27 -8.92
C LEU A 10 3.40 16.73 -7.65
N ASN A 11 3.42 17.48 -6.56
CA ASN A 11 4.20 17.19 -5.37
C ASN A 11 3.38 16.57 -4.23
N ARG A 12 2.20 17.13 -3.93
CA ARG A 12 1.29 16.66 -2.85
C ARG A 12 0.50 15.43 -3.28
N PHE A 13 -0.11 15.52 -4.45
CA PHE A 13 -0.90 14.45 -5.04
C PHE A 13 -0.08 13.51 -5.91
N GLY A 14 0.96 14.02 -6.57
CA GLY A 14 1.86 13.25 -7.41
C GLY A 14 3.13 12.76 -6.70
N LEU A 15 4.16 12.48 -7.49
CA LEU A 15 5.43 11.88 -7.05
C LEU A 15 6.62 12.86 -7.17
N GLY A 16 6.32 14.15 -7.27
CA GLY A 16 7.27 15.20 -7.62
C GLY A 16 7.32 15.48 -9.14
N PRO A 17 7.64 16.71 -9.53
CA PRO A 17 7.73 17.12 -10.94
C PRO A 17 8.97 16.53 -11.64
N ARG A 18 8.81 16.23 -12.93
CA ARG A 18 9.90 16.08 -13.92
C ARG A 18 10.14 17.40 -14.66
N PRO A 19 11.30 17.58 -15.31
CA PRO A 19 11.54 18.72 -16.19
C PRO A 19 10.38 18.98 -17.17
N GLY A 20 9.89 20.22 -17.20
CA GLY A 20 8.78 20.66 -18.07
C GLY A 20 7.36 20.20 -17.69
N GLU A 21 7.16 19.36 -16.66
CA GLU A 21 5.79 18.95 -16.25
C GLU A 21 4.99 20.13 -15.69
N THR A 22 5.61 20.95 -14.83
CA THR A 22 4.92 22.07 -14.19
C THR A 22 4.28 23.00 -15.23
N GLU A 23 4.99 23.34 -16.31
CA GLU A 23 4.44 24.19 -17.38
C GLU A 23 3.20 23.59 -18.05
N ARG A 24 3.19 22.27 -18.29
CA ARG A 24 2.07 21.58 -18.96
C ARG A 24 0.78 21.61 -18.13
N LEU A 25 0.90 21.67 -16.81
CA LEU A 25 -0.23 21.55 -15.88
C LEU A 25 -0.82 22.89 -15.44
N LYS A 26 -0.10 24.00 -15.62
CA LYS A 26 -0.49 25.33 -15.12
C LYS A 26 -1.87 25.81 -15.58
N ALA A 27 -2.39 25.29 -16.69
CA ALA A 27 -3.69 25.68 -17.20
C ALA A 27 -4.81 25.33 -16.19
N ASP A 28 -4.87 24.07 -15.75
CA ASP A 28 -5.85 23.54 -14.79
C ASP A 28 -5.31 22.28 -14.04
N PRO A 29 -4.59 22.48 -12.92
CA PRO A 29 -4.03 21.38 -12.13
C PRO A 29 -5.09 20.46 -11.50
N LYS A 30 -6.26 21.00 -11.14
CA LYS A 30 -7.36 20.21 -10.54
C LYS A 30 -7.97 19.26 -11.57
N LEU A 31 -8.27 19.77 -12.77
CA LEU A 31 -8.78 18.94 -13.86
C LEU A 31 -7.75 17.87 -14.27
N TRP A 32 -6.47 18.20 -14.29
CA TRP A 32 -5.41 17.21 -14.56
C TRP A 32 -5.40 16.05 -13.55
N LEU A 33 -5.60 16.33 -12.25
CA LEU A 33 -5.74 15.27 -11.23
C LEU A 33 -7.00 14.43 -11.44
N LYS A 34 -8.15 15.09 -11.67
CA LYS A 34 -9.43 14.41 -11.89
C LYS A 34 -9.40 13.49 -13.11
N ASN A 35 -8.70 13.87 -14.18
CA ASN A 35 -8.52 13.04 -15.39
C ASN A 35 -7.73 11.73 -15.15
N GLN A 36 -7.05 11.58 -14.00
CA GLN A 36 -6.38 10.34 -13.60
C GLN A 36 -7.33 9.37 -12.87
N ILE A 37 -8.46 9.86 -12.37
CA ILE A 37 -9.50 9.06 -11.71
C ILE A 37 -10.28 8.31 -12.78
N ARG A 38 -9.95 7.04 -12.96
CA ARG A 38 -10.60 6.15 -13.94
C ARG A 38 -11.21 4.95 -13.23
N PRO A 39 -12.42 4.49 -13.63
CA PRO A 39 -13.10 3.37 -12.98
C PRO A 39 -12.28 2.09 -12.87
N LYS A 40 -11.41 1.82 -13.86
CA LYS A 40 -10.47 0.70 -13.83
C LYS A 40 -9.07 1.22 -14.16
N GLN A 41 -8.16 1.08 -13.21
CA GLN A 41 -6.75 1.34 -13.46
C GLN A 41 -6.11 0.10 -14.06
N LEU A 42 -5.51 0.26 -15.24
CA LEU A 42 -4.79 -0.81 -15.90
C LEU A 42 -3.45 -1.04 -15.18
N VAL A 43 -3.05 -2.31 -15.13
CA VAL A 43 -1.69 -2.65 -14.70
C VAL A 43 -0.74 -2.19 -15.82
N PRO A 44 0.29 -1.38 -15.51
CA PRO A 44 1.30 -0.98 -16.50
C PRO A 44 1.95 -2.18 -17.19
N GLU A 45 2.29 -2.04 -18.47
CA GLU A 45 2.85 -3.12 -19.28
C GLU A 45 4.16 -3.67 -18.68
N GLU A 46 5.00 -2.78 -18.13
CA GLU A 46 6.24 -3.18 -17.47
C GLU A 46 6.02 -4.02 -16.20
N LEU A 47 4.82 -3.98 -15.62
CA LEU A 47 4.42 -4.75 -14.44
C LEU A 47 3.60 -5.99 -14.81
N SER A 48 2.89 -5.99 -15.94
CA SER A 48 2.07 -7.13 -16.37
C SER A 48 2.88 -8.34 -16.82
N LYS A 49 4.18 -8.16 -17.12
CA LYS A 49 5.11 -9.24 -17.47
C LYS A 49 5.49 -10.17 -16.30
N PHE A 50 5.22 -9.76 -15.06
CA PHE A 50 5.54 -10.55 -13.88
C PHE A 50 4.43 -11.57 -13.60
N PRO A 51 4.79 -12.79 -13.14
CA PRO A 51 3.82 -13.86 -12.93
C PRO A 51 2.77 -13.46 -11.88
N PRO A 52 1.54 -13.97 -12.00
CA PRO A 52 0.51 -13.77 -11.00
C PRO A 52 0.88 -14.41 -9.65
N SER A 53 0.19 -14.00 -8.60
CA SER A 53 0.41 -14.49 -7.24
C SER A 53 0.20 -16.01 -7.16
N GLU A 54 -0.79 -16.52 -7.89
CA GLU A 54 -1.12 -17.93 -8.01
C GLU A 54 0.07 -18.79 -8.45
N GLU A 55 0.70 -18.43 -9.57
CA GLU A 55 1.84 -19.17 -10.12
C GLU A 55 3.02 -19.16 -9.15
N THR A 56 3.30 -18.00 -8.55
CA THR A 56 4.38 -17.84 -7.56
C THR A 56 4.11 -18.71 -6.32
N PHE A 57 2.87 -18.76 -5.84
CA PHE A 57 2.47 -19.65 -4.75
C PHE A 57 2.60 -21.13 -5.13
N ALA A 58 2.25 -21.51 -6.36
CA ALA A 58 2.39 -22.87 -6.85
C ALA A 58 3.86 -23.32 -6.85
N MET A 59 4.78 -22.48 -7.32
CA MET A 59 6.22 -22.75 -7.29
C MET A 59 6.73 -22.95 -5.86
N ILE A 60 6.33 -22.08 -4.93
CA ILE A 60 6.66 -22.17 -3.50
C ILE A 60 6.10 -23.47 -2.90
N HIS A 61 4.88 -23.85 -3.28
CA HIS A 61 4.24 -25.08 -2.81
C HIS A 61 4.98 -26.34 -3.28
N VAL A 62 5.25 -26.46 -4.58
CA VAL A 62 5.97 -27.59 -5.16
C VAL A 62 7.33 -27.75 -4.47
N ALA A 63 8.09 -26.66 -4.35
CA ALA A 63 9.39 -26.68 -3.68
C ALA A 63 9.31 -27.11 -2.20
N ARG A 64 8.23 -26.73 -1.49
CA ARG A 64 7.98 -27.15 -0.11
C ARG A 64 7.69 -28.63 0.00
N MET A 65 7.01 -29.20 -0.99
CA MET A 65 6.66 -30.62 -1.05
C MET A 65 7.86 -31.50 -1.40
N THR A 66 8.82 -30.98 -2.19
CA THR A 66 10.04 -31.71 -2.55
C THR A 66 10.99 -31.86 -1.36
N SER A 67 11.47 -30.74 -0.78
CA SER A 67 12.34 -30.78 0.40
C SER A 67 12.49 -29.42 1.09
N PRO A 68 12.90 -29.37 2.37
CA PRO A 68 13.25 -28.10 3.04
C PRO A 68 14.41 -27.34 2.37
N ARG A 69 15.27 -28.02 1.60
CA ARG A 69 16.37 -27.39 0.85
C ARG A 69 15.83 -26.70 -0.40
N ASP A 70 15.04 -27.41 -1.20
CA ASP A 70 14.45 -26.87 -2.44
C ASP A 70 13.53 -25.70 -2.13
N PHE A 71 12.80 -25.81 -1.04
CA PHE A 71 11.96 -24.74 -0.55
C PHE A 71 12.72 -23.43 -0.28
N ARG A 72 13.82 -23.51 0.48
CA ARG A 72 14.67 -22.35 0.78
C ARG A 72 15.34 -21.81 -0.48
N SER A 73 15.84 -22.70 -1.33
CA SER A 73 16.51 -22.33 -2.59
C SER A 73 15.56 -21.61 -3.55
N THR A 74 14.37 -22.19 -3.79
CA THR A 74 13.32 -21.64 -4.66
C THR A 74 12.84 -20.30 -4.14
N THR A 75 12.48 -20.20 -2.86
CA THR A 75 12.00 -18.94 -2.27
C THR A 75 13.05 -17.83 -2.39
N ARG A 76 14.34 -18.14 -2.18
CA ARG A 76 15.44 -17.19 -2.36
C ARG A 76 15.63 -16.80 -3.83
N GLY A 77 15.46 -17.75 -4.75
CA GLY A 77 15.47 -17.52 -6.19
C GLY A 77 14.36 -16.54 -6.60
N LEU A 78 13.11 -16.84 -6.24
CA LEU A 78 11.94 -16.00 -6.52
C LEU A 78 12.06 -14.60 -5.92
N TYR A 79 12.63 -14.47 -4.72
CA TYR A 79 12.89 -13.15 -4.15
C TYR A 79 13.85 -12.32 -5.04
N ARG A 80 14.85 -12.95 -5.66
CA ARG A 80 15.80 -12.25 -6.53
C ARG A 80 15.25 -12.00 -7.93
N SER A 81 14.54 -12.96 -8.52
CA SER A 81 14.09 -12.93 -9.93
C SER A 81 12.72 -12.28 -10.12
N ILE A 82 11.83 -12.35 -9.12
CA ILE A 82 10.49 -11.76 -9.17
C ILE A 82 10.43 -10.53 -8.28
N PHE A 83 10.56 -10.69 -6.96
CA PHE A 83 10.31 -9.59 -6.02
C PHE A 83 11.23 -8.38 -6.28
N ALA A 84 12.54 -8.59 -6.33
CA ALA A 84 13.48 -7.47 -6.48
C ALA A 84 13.40 -6.81 -7.88
N GLU A 85 13.17 -7.59 -8.93
CA GLU A 85 13.00 -7.07 -10.29
C GLU A 85 11.68 -6.30 -10.44
N GLU A 86 10.61 -6.81 -9.84
CA GLU A 86 9.32 -6.13 -9.90
C GLU A 86 9.31 -4.85 -9.06
N VAL A 87 9.91 -4.85 -7.87
CA VAL A 87 10.06 -3.62 -7.08
C VAL A 87 10.85 -2.56 -7.85
N LEU A 88 11.87 -2.95 -8.62
CA LEU A 88 12.59 -2.04 -9.51
C LEU A 88 11.70 -1.55 -10.66
N ALA A 89 10.95 -2.45 -11.31
CA ALA A 89 10.02 -2.09 -12.37
C ALA A 89 8.93 -1.12 -11.87
N ARG A 90 8.41 -1.35 -10.66
CA ARG A 90 7.44 -0.48 -9.97
C ARG A 90 8.01 0.92 -9.73
N ALA A 91 9.23 1.02 -9.22
CA ALA A 91 9.88 2.32 -9.01
C ALA A 91 10.14 3.04 -10.35
N LYS A 92 10.59 2.30 -11.37
CA LYS A 92 10.79 2.80 -12.73
C LYS A 92 9.50 3.34 -13.36
N HIS A 93 8.38 2.64 -13.19
CA HIS A 93 7.06 3.11 -13.61
C HIS A 93 6.69 4.41 -12.91
N MET A 94 6.81 4.46 -11.58
CA MET A 94 6.54 5.67 -10.78
C MET A 94 7.43 6.87 -11.18
N ILE A 95 8.67 6.63 -11.60
CA ILE A 95 9.56 7.68 -12.10
C ILE A 95 9.10 8.21 -13.47
N ARG A 96 8.53 7.37 -14.34
CA ARG A 96 8.19 7.76 -15.73
C ARG A 96 6.73 8.11 -15.97
N THR A 97 5.84 7.70 -15.09
CA THR A 97 4.39 7.82 -15.32
C THR A 97 3.95 9.29 -15.43
N ASP A 98 3.03 9.54 -16.37
CA ASP A 98 2.23 10.76 -16.47
C ASP A 98 0.97 10.72 -15.58
N LEU A 99 0.76 9.62 -14.85
CA LEU A 99 -0.37 9.39 -13.95
C LEU A 99 0.09 9.24 -12.47
N PRO A 100 0.85 10.21 -11.90
CA PRO A 100 1.45 10.03 -10.59
C PRO A 100 0.42 10.06 -9.44
N PHE A 101 -0.76 10.65 -9.62
CA PHE A 101 -1.81 10.60 -8.59
C PHE A 101 -2.38 9.20 -8.43
N ALA A 102 -2.57 8.46 -9.53
CA ALA A 102 -2.97 7.06 -9.47
C ALA A 102 -1.93 6.23 -8.69
N GLU A 103 -0.63 6.41 -8.96
CA GLU A 103 0.43 5.70 -8.22
C GLU A 103 0.52 6.08 -6.74
N ARG A 104 0.16 7.32 -6.39
CA ARG A 104 0.09 7.78 -5.00
C ARG A 104 -1.09 7.16 -4.26
N MET A 105 -2.22 6.98 -4.93
CA MET A 105 -3.35 6.21 -4.40
C MET A 105 -2.99 4.72 -4.25
N VAL A 106 -2.23 4.14 -5.18
CA VAL A 106 -1.70 2.77 -5.02
C VAL A 106 -0.82 2.67 -3.78
N LEU A 107 0.13 3.59 -3.58
CA LEU A 107 0.97 3.61 -2.37
C LEU A 107 0.13 3.70 -1.09
N PHE A 108 -0.88 4.58 -1.06
CA PHE A 108 -1.77 4.74 0.08
C PHE A 108 -2.54 3.45 0.40
N TRP A 109 -3.19 2.85 -0.60
CA TRP A 109 -4.01 1.65 -0.40
C TRP A 109 -3.17 0.40 -0.13
N SER A 110 -2.00 0.26 -0.75
CA SER A 110 -1.03 -0.80 -0.40
C SER A 110 -0.56 -0.69 1.04
N ASN A 111 -0.46 0.52 1.58
CA ASN A 111 -0.14 0.76 2.98
C ASN A 111 -1.35 0.52 3.92
N HIS A 112 -2.57 0.79 3.46
CA HIS A 112 -3.79 0.53 4.22
C HIS A 112 -4.06 -0.98 4.36
N PHE A 113 -3.98 -1.73 3.26
CA PHE A 113 -4.12 -3.19 3.23
C PHE A 113 -2.74 -3.86 3.23
N THR A 114 -1.95 -3.55 4.26
CA THR A 114 -0.55 -3.97 4.33
C THR A 114 -0.41 -5.49 4.34
N VAL A 115 0.40 -5.98 3.40
CA VAL A 115 1.04 -7.29 3.47
C VAL A 115 2.54 -7.06 3.51
N SER A 116 3.23 -7.64 4.51
CA SER A 116 4.65 -7.40 4.74
C SER A 116 5.49 -8.64 4.51
N LYS A 117 6.68 -8.44 3.92
CA LYS A 117 7.68 -9.49 3.67
C LYS A 117 8.38 -9.95 4.94
N THR A 118 8.11 -9.32 6.09
CA THR A 118 8.57 -9.81 7.41
C THR A 118 8.15 -11.25 7.65
N LYS A 119 7.04 -11.68 7.03
CA LYS A 119 6.70 -13.09 6.86
C LYS A 119 7.34 -13.63 5.58
N TRP A 120 8.40 -14.43 5.73
CA TRP A 120 9.22 -14.86 4.60
C TRP A 120 8.46 -15.57 3.45
N ILE A 121 7.33 -16.23 3.74
CA ILE A 121 6.54 -16.93 2.71
C ILE A 121 5.73 -15.97 1.83
N THR A 122 5.42 -14.76 2.31
CA THR A 122 4.63 -13.78 1.55
C THR A 122 5.52 -12.94 0.63
N GLY A 123 6.81 -12.78 0.93
CA GLY A 123 7.72 -11.87 0.22
C GLY A 123 7.58 -11.89 -1.30
N PRO A 124 7.79 -13.04 -1.99
CA PRO A 124 7.71 -13.11 -3.45
C PRO A 124 6.33 -12.79 -4.06
N VAL A 125 5.23 -12.92 -3.31
CA VAL A 125 3.86 -12.76 -3.82
C VAL A 125 3.28 -11.36 -3.58
N ILE A 126 3.88 -10.54 -2.71
CA ILE A 126 3.33 -9.22 -2.33
C ILE A 126 3.21 -8.26 -3.53
N PRO A 127 4.19 -8.16 -4.43
CA PRO A 127 4.05 -7.30 -5.60
C PRO A 127 2.85 -7.70 -6.47
N ALA A 128 2.60 -9.00 -6.65
CA ALA A 128 1.42 -9.52 -7.35
C ALA A 128 0.11 -9.15 -6.65
N TYR A 129 0.06 -9.23 -5.33
CA TYR A 129 -1.07 -8.73 -4.55
C TYR A 129 -1.40 -7.25 -4.82
N GLU A 130 -0.39 -6.37 -4.93
CA GLU A 130 -0.63 -4.96 -5.30
C GLU A 130 -1.24 -4.84 -6.71
N ARG A 131 -0.77 -5.64 -7.68
CA ARG A 131 -1.27 -5.60 -9.07
C ARG A 131 -2.67 -6.17 -9.21
N GLU A 132 -2.97 -7.24 -8.49
CA GLU A 132 -4.22 -8.01 -8.63
C GLU A 132 -5.36 -7.42 -7.80
N VAL A 133 -5.04 -6.84 -6.63
CA VAL A 133 -6.03 -6.32 -5.70
C VAL A 133 -6.00 -4.80 -5.60
N ILE A 134 -4.85 -4.20 -5.28
CA ILE A 134 -4.84 -2.78 -4.94
C ILE A 134 -5.07 -1.92 -6.18
N ARG A 135 -4.24 -2.06 -7.21
CA ARG A 135 -4.27 -1.22 -8.43
C ARG A 135 -5.65 -1.16 -9.07
N PRO A 136 -6.35 -2.28 -9.35
CA PRO A 136 -7.62 -2.24 -10.06
C PRO A 136 -8.74 -1.55 -9.27
N HIS A 137 -8.62 -1.45 -7.94
CA HIS A 137 -9.68 -0.98 -7.07
C HIS A 137 -9.47 0.44 -6.51
N ILE A 138 -8.33 1.10 -6.75
CA ILE A 138 -8.00 2.39 -6.08
C ILE A 138 -9.04 3.51 -6.27
N PHE A 139 -9.88 3.42 -7.30
CA PHE A 139 -11.01 4.33 -7.58
C PHE A 139 -12.36 3.58 -7.70
N GLY A 140 -12.42 2.31 -7.29
CA GLY A 140 -13.63 1.49 -7.31
C GLY A 140 -14.48 1.62 -6.04
N SER A 141 -15.13 0.52 -5.64
CA SER A 141 -15.83 0.42 -4.35
C SER A 141 -14.87 0.01 -3.24
N PHE A 142 -14.97 0.66 -2.08
CA PHE A 142 -14.21 0.25 -0.89
C PHE A 142 -14.60 -1.17 -0.43
N SER A 143 -15.88 -1.54 -0.51
CA SER A 143 -16.35 -2.90 -0.17
C SER A 143 -15.68 -3.94 -1.07
N ASP A 144 -15.59 -3.68 -2.38
CA ASP A 144 -14.95 -4.62 -3.31
C ASP A 144 -13.46 -4.74 -3.05
N MET A 145 -12.77 -3.62 -2.80
CA MET A 145 -11.34 -3.66 -2.41
C MET A 145 -11.13 -4.43 -1.11
N LEU A 146 -11.97 -4.21 -0.09
CA LEU A 146 -11.91 -4.91 1.19
C LEU A 146 -12.08 -6.42 0.98
N LYS A 147 -13.14 -6.85 0.30
CA LYS A 147 -13.40 -8.28 0.03
C LYS A 147 -12.27 -8.92 -0.77
N ALA A 148 -11.77 -8.24 -1.80
CA ALA A 148 -10.65 -8.72 -2.61
C ALA A 148 -9.37 -8.86 -1.78
N ALA A 149 -9.05 -7.88 -0.94
CA ALA A 149 -7.89 -7.90 -0.05
C ALA A 149 -7.95 -9.03 0.97
N ILE A 150 -9.07 -9.16 1.71
CA ILE A 150 -9.22 -10.15 2.78
C ILE A 150 -9.22 -11.59 2.25
N LYS A 151 -9.78 -11.82 1.06
CA LYS A 151 -9.76 -13.14 0.41
C LYS A 151 -8.40 -13.48 -0.22
N HIS A 152 -7.53 -12.51 -0.43
CA HIS A 152 -6.31 -12.76 -1.18
C HIS A 152 -5.38 -13.74 -0.44
N PRO A 153 -4.80 -14.75 -1.13
CA PRO A 153 -3.87 -15.72 -0.55
C PRO A 153 -2.68 -15.08 0.19
N ALA A 154 -2.17 -13.94 -0.30
CA ALA A 154 -1.12 -13.19 0.40
C ALA A 154 -1.57 -12.65 1.77
N MET A 155 -2.79 -12.10 1.87
CA MET A 155 -3.34 -11.56 3.12
C MET A 155 -3.69 -12.68 4.10
N THR A 156 -4.41 -13.71 3.63
CA THR A 156 -4.75 -14.88 4.47
C THR A 156 -3.49 -15.61 4.95
N SER A 157 -2.43 -15.67 4.14
CA SER A 157 -1.09 -16.11 4.55
C SER A 157 -0.47 -15.20 5.59
N TYR A 158 -0.45 -13.88 5.37
CA TYR A 158 0.19 -12.90 6.23
C TYR A 158 -0.36 -12.94 7.66
N LEU A 159 -1.69 -12.99 7.80
CA LEU A 159 -2.40 -12.96 9.08
C LEU A 159 -2.82 -14.35 9.57
N ASP A 160 -2.26 -15.42 8.99
CA ASP A 160 -2.43 -16.83 9.40
C ASP A 160 -3.88 -17.34 9.38
N ASN A 161 -4.80 -16.66 8.67
CA ASN A 161 -6.19 -17.09 8.59
C ASN A 161 -6.34 -18.44 7.87
N PHE A 162 -5.42 -18.77 6.97
CA PHE A 162 -5.40 -20.07 6.29
C PHE A 162 -5.36 -21.28 7.22
N ASN A 163 -4.94 -21.09 8.48
CA ASN A 163 -4.90 -22.10 9.55
C ASN A 163 -6.09 -22.03 10.53
N SER A 164 -6.93 -21.00 10.43
CA SER A 164 -8.05 -20.74 11.34
C SER A 164 -9.14 -21.82 11.17
N VAL A 165 -9.53 -22.44 12.28
CA VAL A 165 -10.52 -23.52 12.31
C VAL A 165 -11.55 -23.28 13.39
N GLY A 166 -12.82 -23.27 13.00
CA GLY A 166 -13.96 -23.13 13.89
C GLY A 166 -13.92 -24.19 14.98
N PRO A 167 -14.02 -23.82 16.27
CA PRO A 167 -13.97 -24.78 17.37
C PRO A 167 -15.07 -25.85 17.28
N ASN A 168 -16.24 -25.52 16.72
CA ASN A 168 -17.36 -26.44 16.55
C ASN A 168 -17.42 -27.10 15.16
N SER A 169 -16.50 -26.76 14.26
CA SER A 169 -16.34 -27.45 12.98
C SER A 169 -15.91 -28.91 13.17
N SER A 170 -16.15 -29.77 12.18
CA SER A 170 -15.72 -31.16 12.22
C SER A 170 -14.21 -31.30 12.40
N ALA A 171 -13.41 -30.46 11.72
CA ALA A 171 -11.96 -30.42 11.91
C ALA A 171 -11.54 -29.87 13.28
N GLY A 172 -12.27 -28.89 13.82
CA GLY A 172 -12.05 -28.31 15.15
C GLY A 172 -12.26 -29.35 16.24
N GLN A 173 -13.43 -29.99 16.25
CA GLN A 173 -13.79 -31.05 17.19
C GLN A 173 -12.83 -32.24 17.11
N TYR A 174 -12.34 -32.58 15.91
CA TYR A 174 -11.28 -33.59 15.76
C TYR A 174 -9.95 -33.15 16.39
N ARG A 175 -9.49 -31.91 16.16
CA ARG A 175 -8.25 -31.37 16.75
C ARG A 175 -8.31 -31.32 18.28
N ILE A 176 -9.46 -30.89 18.82
CA ILE A 176 -9.69 -30.80 20.26
C ILE A 176 -9.61 -32.20 20.89
N ARG A 177 -10.35 -33.18 20.35
CA ARG A 177 -10.34 -34.56 20.85
C ARG A 177 -8.97 -35.24 20.77
N ARG A 178 -8.25 -35.07 19.64
CA ARG A 178 -7.00 -35.80 19.39
C ARG A 178 -5.77 -35.17 20.05
N LYS A 179 -5.71 -33.83 20.15
CA LYS A 179 -4.50 -33.11 20.58
C LYS A 179 -4.69 -32.33 21.88
N GLY A 180 -5.89 -32.31 22.46
CA GLY A 180 -6.22 -31.46 23.60
C GLY A 180 -6.15 -29.95 23.30
N ASN A 181 -5.93 -29.56 22.03
CA ASN A 181 -5.76 -28.15 21.67
C ASN A 181 -7.13 -27.48 21.53
N LYS A 182 -7.50 -26.72 22.57
CA LYS A 182 -8.73 -25.89 22.59
C LYS A 182 -8.61 -24.59 21.77
N LYS A 183 -7.41 -24.19 21.34
CA LYS A 183 -7.16 -22.98 20.55
C LYS A 183 -7.04 -23.33 19.06
N THR A 184 -8.19 -23.51 18.40
CA THR A 184 -8.26 -23.79 16.95
C THR A 184 -8.54 -22.54 16.11
N LEU A 185 -9.18 -21.54 16.71
CA LEU A 185 -9.54 -20.26 16.10
C LEU A 185 -8.34 -19.31 16.10
N ASN A 186 -8.09 -18.68 14.96
CA ASN A 186 -7.14 -17.56 14.84
C ASN A 186 -7.93 -16.27 14.59
N GLU A 187 -7.77 -15.31 15.49
CA GLU A 187 -8.51 -14.04 15.47
C GLU A 187 -7.77 -12.90 14.76
N ASN A 188 -6.50 -13.09 14.37
CA ASN A 188 -5.64 -11.99 13.91
C ASN A 188 -6.27 -11.26 12.71
N LEU A 189 -6.66 -11.98 11.65
CA LEU A 189 -7.27 -11.35 10.47
C LEU A 189 -8.57 -10.60 10.82
N ALA A 190 -9.43 -11.17 11.67
CA ALA A 190 -10.67 -10.51 12.10
C ALA A 190 -10.39 -9.25 12.92
N ARG A 191 -9.39 -9.28 13.80
CA ARG A 191 -8.94 -8.10 14.55
C ARG A 191 -8.44 -7.02 13.62
N GLU A 192 -7.56 -7.35 12.67
CA GLU A 192 -7.06 -6.35 11.72
C GLU A 192 -8.15 -5.81 10.79
N ILE A 193 -9.13 -6.65 10.39
CA ILE A 193 -10.30 -6.18 9.64
C ILE A 193 -11.01 -5.07 10.40
N LEU A 194 -11.39 -5.32 11.67
CA LEU A 194 -12.13 -4.36 12.48
C LEU A 194 -11.28 -3.14 12.85
N GLU A 195 -10.02 -3.36 13.26
CA GLU A 195 -9.16 -2.34 13.85
C GLU A 195 -8.43 -1.48 12.81
N LEU A 196 -7.83 -2.11 11.80
CA LEU A 196 -6.86 -1.46 10.91
C LEU A 196 -7.38 -1.25 9.49
N HIS A 197 -8.32 -2.07 9.06
CA HIS A 197 -8.86 -2.03 7.70
C HIS A 197 -10.27 -1.42 7.62
N THR A 198 -11.01 -1.30 8.73
CA THR A 198 -12.38 -0.76 8.71
C THR A 198 -12.64 0.26 9.81
N LEU A 199 -13.12 -0.16 10.97
CA LEU A 199 -13.73 0.72 11.97
C LEU A 199 -12.73 1.62 12.71
N GLY A 200 -11.44 1.28 12.70
CA GLY A 200 -10.44 1.92 13.54
C GLY A 200 -10.46 1.37 14.97
N VAL A 201 -9.37 1.54 15.71
CA VAL A 201 -9.23 1.06 17.11
C VAL A 201 -10.34 1.53 18.07
N ASN A 202 -10.91 2.71 17.82
CA ASN A 202 -12.02 3.27 18.59
C ASN A 202 -13.36 3.16 17.85
N GLY A 203 -13.50 2.13 17.01
CA GLY A 203 -14.61 1.97 16.08
C GLY A 203 -15.92 1.48 16.69
N GLY A 204 -15.93 1.13 17.98
CA GLY A 204 -17.11 0.71 18.74
C GLY A 204 -17.32 -0.82 18.82
N TYR A 205 -16.43 -1.62 18.24
CA TYR A 205 -16.47 -3.09 18.36
C TYR A 205 -15.92 -3.57 19.72
N LYS A 206 -16.34 -4.75 20.13
CA LYS A 206 -15.88 -5.45 21.33
C LYS A 206 -15.09 -6.69 20.94
N GLN A 207 -14.41 -7.29 21.92
CA GLN A 207 -13.72 -8.57 21.73
C GLN A 207 -14.67 -9.68 21.23
N LYS A 208 -15.96 -9.64 21.60
CA LYS A 208 -16.98 -10.57 21.08
C LYS A 208 -17.07 -10.46 19.55
N ASP A 209 -17.10 -9.25 18.99
CA ASP A 209 -17.21 -9.03 17.54
C ASP A 209 -15.98 -9.54 16.79
N VAL A 210 -14.78 -9.42 17.39
CA VAL A 210 -13.56 -10.00 16.84
C VAL A 210 -13.68 -11.51 16.72
N ILE A 211 -14.17 -12.17 17.78
CA ILE A 211 -14.35 -13.63 17.81
C ILE A 211 -15.42 -14.07 16.80
N GLU A 212 -16.55 -13.37 16.74
CA GLU A 212 -17.66 -13.70 15.84
C GLU A 212 -17.29 -13.49 14.37
N LEU A 213 -16.56 -12.41 14.04
CA LEU A 213 -16.00 -12.23 12.70
C LEU A 213 -14.93 -13.29 12.40
N ALA A 214 -14.07 -13.65 13.37
CA ALA A 214 -13.08 -14.71 13.19
C ALA A 214 -13.75 -16.04 12.85
N LYS A 215 -14.85 -16.37 13.53
CA LYS A 215 -15.70 -17.54 13.22
C LYS A 215 -16.24 -17.47 11.80
N ALA A 216 -16.80 -16.32 11.39
CA ALA A 216 -17.38 -16.13 10.06
C ALA A 216 -16.37 -16.30 8.91
N ILE A 217 -15.08 -16.04 9.17
CA ILE A 217 -13.99 -16.21 8.17
C ILE A 217 -13.15 -17.48 8.39
N THR A 218 -13.55 -18.38 9.29
CA THR A 218 -12.91 -19.70 9.41
C THR A 218 -13.08 -20.50 8.11
N GLY A 219 -12.07 -21.31 7.78
CA GLY A 219 -12.05 -22.05 6.52
C GLY A 219 -11.64 -21.24 5.29
N TRP A 220 -11.55 -19.90 5.37
CA TRP A 220 -10.98 -19.07 4.31
C TRP A 220 -9.47 -19.31 4.23
N SER A 221 -9.05 -20.02 3.20
CA SER A 221 -7.69 -20.49 3.01
C SER A 221 -7.23 -20.21 1.58
N HIS A 222 -6.08 -20.78 1.23
CA HIS A 222 -5.70 -20.96 -0.16
C HIS A 222 -5.21 -22.39 -0.34
N GLY A 223 -5.43 -22.95 -1.53
CA GLY A 223 -4.97 -24.30 -1.82
C GLY A 223 -3.45 -24.33 -2.03
N GLY A 224 -2.92 -25.55 -2.12
CA GLY A 224 -1.47 -25.79 -2.06
C GLY A 224 -0.89 -25.63 -0.66
N LEU A 225 -1.69 -25.76 0.42
CA LEU A 225 -1.17 -25.68 1.80
C LEU A 225 -1.05 -27.01 2.54
N ARG A 226 -1.58 -28.12 1.99
CA ARG A 226 -1.43 -29.46 2.60
C ARG A 226 -1.59 -30.59 1.58
N PHE A 227 -0.51 -31.31 1.31
CA PHE A 227 -0.57 -32.72 0.93
C PHE A 227 0.46 -33.53 1.73
N LYS A 228 0.20 -33.77 3.03
CA LYS A 228 0.86 -34.90 3.72
C LYS A 228 0.06 -36.21 3.60
N THR A 229 -1.11 -36.16 2.96
CA THR A 229 -1.88 -37.36 2.63
C THR A 229 -1.42 -37.88 1.28
N ARG A 230 -1.05 -39.17 1.23
CA ARG A 230 -0.79 -39.94 -0.01
C ARG A 230 -2.04 -40.06 -0.92
N ALA A 231 -3.19 -39.56 -0.48
CA ALA A 231 -4.41 -39.53 -1.27
C ALA A 231 -4.37 -38.34 -2.24
N LYS A 232 -4.31 -38.66 -3.54
CA LYS A 232 -4.64 -37.73 -4.63
C LYS A 232 -6.06 -37.18 -4.41
N PRO A 233 -6.31 -35.89 -4.68
CA PRO A 233 -7.68 -35.39 -4.83
C PRO A 233 -8.45 -36.24 -5.87
N PRO A 234 -9.73 -36.55 -5.64
CA PRO A 234 -10.52 -37.38 -6.55
C PRO A 234 -10.70 -36.76 -7.94
N ASP A 235 -10.74 -35.42 -8.04
CA ASP A 235 -11.05 -34.68 -9.25
C ASP A 235 -10.12 -33.46 -9.45
N ASN A 236 -9.76 -33.20 -10.71
CA ASN A 236 -8.81 -32.26 -11.33
C ASN A 236 -8.42 -30.92 -10.65
N GLU A 237 -7.19 -30.51 -11.01
CA GLU A 237 -6.43 -29.26 -10.75
C GLU A 237 -6.17 -28.89 -9.28
N ALA A 238 -4.90 -28.92 -8.89
CA ALA A 238 -4.48 -28.36 -7.60
C ALA A 238 -4.78 -26.86 -7.58
N VAL A 239 -5.63 -26.41 -6.66
CA VAL A 239 -5.94 -24.99 -6.39
C VAL A 239 -4.72 -24.31 -5.74
N ASN A 240 -3.56 -24.31 -6.40
CA ASN A 240 -2.34 -23.78 -5.80
C ASN A 240 -2.38 -22.27 -5.79
N GLY A 241 -2.44 -21.66 -4.61
CA GLY A 241 -2.31 -20.21 -4.52
C GLY A 241 -3.52 -19.40 -4.95
N ARG A 242 -4.71 -20.02 -5.12
CA ARG A 242 -6.00 -19.32 -5.20
C ARG A 242 -6.77 -19.44 -3.89
N PHE A 243 -7.71 -18.53 -3.64
CA PHE A 243 -8.64 -18.63 -2.51
C PHE A 243 -9.37 -19.97 -2.53
N GLU A 244 -9.43 -20.63 -1.37
CA GLU A 244 -10.09 -21.92 -1.15
C GLU A 244 -10.92 -21.82 0.12
N PHE A 245 -12.21 -22.16 0.04
CA PHE A 245 -13.04 -22.30 1.22
C PHE A 245 -13.07 -23.76 1.69
N ARG A 246 -12.55 -24.01 2.90
CA ARG A 246 -12.56 -25.33 3.54
C ARG A 246 -13.75 -25.46 4.47
N GLU A 247 -14.85 -25.97 3.94
CA GLU A 247 -16.11 -26.12 4.67
C GLU A 247 -15.94 -26.89 6.00
N HIS A 248 -15.18 -27.98 6.01
CA HIS A 248 -14.91 -28.77 7.21
C HIS A 248 -14.08 -28.03 8.30
N PHE A 249 -13.49 -26.87 7.98
CA PHE A 249 -12.82 -25.98 8.94
C PHE A 249 -13.73 -24.87 9.44
N HIS A 250 -14.88 -24.65 8.79
CA HIS A 250 -15.73 -23.50 9.04
C HIS A 250 -16.59 -23.72 10.29
N GLU A 251 -16.71 -22.66 11.10
CA GLU A 251 -17.56 -22.64 12.29
C GLU A 251 -19.04 -22.71 11.88
N PRO A 252 -19.80 -23.72 12.34
CA PRO A 252 -21.23 -23.79 12.06
C PRO A 252 -22.04 -22.81 12.94
N GLY A 253 -23.30 -22.61 12.57
CA GLY A 253 -24.26 -21.76 13.29
C GLY A 253 -24.28 -20.31 12.82
N GLN A 254 -25.24 -19.55 13.33
CA GLN A 254 -25.40 -18.11 13.09
C GLN A 254 -24.32 -17.33 13.87
N LYS A 255 -23.85 -16.20 13.30
CA LYS A 255 -22.87 -15.32 13.93
C LYS A 255 -23.50 -13.96 14.19
N GLU A 256 -23.12 -13.34 15.30
CA GLU A 256 -23.59 -12.00 15.68
C GLU A 256 -22.42 -11.03 15.71
N ILE A 257 -22.36 -10.11 14.74
CA ILE A 257 -21.27 -9.14 14.59
C ILE A 257 -21.88 -7.74 14.64
N LEU A 258 -21.46 -6.93 15.61
CA LEU A 258 -21.99 -5.58 15.87
C LEU A 258 -23.52 -5.55 16.05
N GLY A 259 -24.08 -6.58 16.68
CA GLY A 259 -25.52 -6.72 16.91
C GLY A 259 -26.33 -7.11 15.68
N LYS A 260 -25.70 -7.36 14.52
CA LYS A 260 -26.34 -7.92 13.33
C LYS A 260 -26.09 -9.42 13.25
N PHE A 261 -27.13 -10.18 12.90
CA PHE A 261 -27.06 -11.62 12.74
C PHE A 261 -26.79 -12.02 11.28
N TYR A 262 -25.90 -12.99 11.10
CA TYR A 262 -25.55 -13.56 9.80
C TYR A 262 -25.78 -15.08 9.87
N ASP A 263 -26.72 -15.55 9.05
CA ASP A 263 -27.05 -16.97 8.98
C ASP A 263 -25.91 -17.78 8.38
N GLN A 264 -25.88 -19.08 8.71
CA GLN A 264 -24.83 -19.96 8.21
C GLN A 264 -24.85 -20.04 6.69
N GLY A 265 -23.82 -19.50 6.05
CA GLY A 265 -23.73 -19.37 4.60
C GLY A 265 -22.36 -19.71 4.00
N GLY A 266 -21.46 -20.24 4.83
CA GLY A 266 -20.08 -20.55 4.44
C GLY A 266 -19.28 -19.30 4.09
N VAL A 267 -18.96 -19.10 2.81
CA VAL A 267 -18.24 -17.88 2.38
C VAL A 267 -19.13 -16.64 2.45
N THR A 268 -20.43 -16.79 2.19
CA THR A 268 -21.35 -15.67 1.99
C THR A 268 -21.58 -14.85 3.26
N GLU A 269 -21.63 -15.48 4.43
CA GLU A 269 -21.77 -14.80 5.73
C GLU A 269 -20.61 -13.84 6.02
N GLY A 270 -19.37 -14.27 5.78
CA GLY A 270 -18.20 -13.41 5.95
C GLY A 270 -18.17 -12.28 4.92
N LEU A 271 -18.60 -12.53 3.68
CA LEU A 271 -18.70 -11.48 2.66
C LEU A 271 -19.76 -10.43 3.02
N ALA A 272 -20.93 -10.86 3.50
CA ALA A 272 -21.98 -9.96 3.96
C ALA A 272 -21.51 -9.10 5.14
N ALA A 273 -20.82 -9.71 6.12
CA ALA A 273 -20.23 -8.97 7.23
C ALA A 273 -19.19 -7.94 6.76
N LEU A 274 -18.35 -8.27 5.77
CA LEU A 274 -17.41 -7.32 5.18
C LEU A 274 -18.12 -6.17 4.44
N ASP A 275 -19.24 -6.43 3.77
CA ASP A 275 -20.04 -5.39 3.11
C ASP A 275 -20.62 -4.40 4.12
N ASP A 276 -21.18 -4.90 5.24
CA ASP A 276 -21.69 -4.03 6.31
C ASP A 276 -20.56 -3.22 6.99
N LEU A 277 -19.42 -3.86 7.26
CA LEU A 277 -18.25 -3.17 7.83
C LEU A 277 -17.70 -2.09 6.89
N ALA A 278 -17.69 -2.33 5.58
CA ALA A 278 -17.23 -1.37 4.59
C ALA A 278 -18.08 -0.09 4.56
N LEU A 279 -19.38 -0.21 4.84
CA LEU A 279 -20.34 0.91 4.82
C LEU A 279 -20.59 1.52 6.19
N HIS A 280 -19.97 1.00 7.25
CA HIS A 280 -20.17 1.48 8.61
C HIS A 280 -19.68 2.94 8.78
N PRO A 281 -20.39 3.82 9.52
CA PRO A 281 -19.98 5.20 9.78
C PRO A 281 -18.57 5.36 10.34
N SER A 282 -18.16 4.47 11.27
CA SER A 282 -16.78 4.45 11.79
C SER A 282 -15.75 4.19 10.69
N THR A 283 -16.06 3.32 9.71
CA THR A 283 -15.19 3.05 8.57
C THR A 283 -15.04 4.27 7.68
N ALA A 284 -16.14 4.91 7.31
CA ALA A 284 -16.12 6.14 6.52
C ALA A 284 -15.24 7.21 7.19
N ARG A 285 -15.42 7.43 8.49
CA ARG A 285 -14.63 8.40 9.27
C ARG A 285 -13.16 8.00 9.39
N PHE A 286 -12.87 6.71 9.57
CA PHE A 286 -11.51 6.20 9.67
C PHE A 286 -10.74 6.38 8.35
N ILE A 287 -11.34 5.99 7.23
CA ILE A 287 -10.75 6.17 5.89
C ILE A 287 -10.57 7.65 5.56
N ALA A 288 -11.59 8.48 5.81
CA ALA A 288 -11.50 9.93 5.61
C ALA A 288 -10.34 10.52 6.43
N THR A 289 -10.21 10.15 7.70
CA THR A 289 -9.12 10.60 8.57
C THR A 289 -7.74 10.20 8.01
N LYS A 290 -7.59 8.97 7.50
CA LYS A 290 -6.33 8.52 6.88
C LYS A 290 -6.01 9.32 5.60
N LEU A 291 -6.99 9.53 4.71
CA LEU A 291 -6.80 10.28 3.47
C LEU A 291 -6.42 11.75 3.74
N VAL A 292 -7.17 12.43 4.61
CA VAL A 292 -6.86 13.83 4.98
C VAL A 292 -5.49 13.90 5.65
N ARG A 293 -5.15 12.94 6.52
CA ARG A 293 -3.80 12.90 7.12
C ARG A 293 -2.71 12.73 6.06
N HIS A 294 -2.95 11.86 5.10
CA HIS A 294 -1.97 11.51 4.09
C HIS A 294 -1.71 12.66 3.11
N PHE A 295 -2.77 13.34 2.64
CA PHE A 295 -2.67 14.36 1.60
C PHE A 295 -2.66 15.80 2.11
N VAL A 296 -3.29 16.10 3.25
CA VAL A 296 -3.46 17.48 3.74
C VAL A 296 -2.44 17.83 4.82
N ALA A 297 -2.54 17.22 6.00
CA ALA A 297 -1.71 17.58 7.16
C ALA A 297 -1.58 16.44 8.17
N ASP A 298 -0.48 16.37 8.93
CA ASP A 298 -0.27 15.35 9.98
C ASP A 298 -1.38 15.38 11.05
N HIS A 299 -1.86 16.59 11.36
CA HIS A 299 -3.07 16.84 12.15
C HIS A 299 -4.23 17.21 11.21
N PRO A 300 -5.00 16.23 10.73
CA PRO A 300 -6.02 16.47 9.72
C PRO A 300 -7.16 17.37 10.24
N PRO A 301 -7.54 18.44 9.50
CA PRO A 301 -8.67 19.30 9.88
C PRO A 301 -9.98 18.52 9.98
N LYS A 302 -10.77 18.77 11.02
CA LYS A 302 -12.05 18.07 11.26
C LYS A 302 -13.05 18.31 10.12
N THR A 303 -13.13 19.54 9.61
CA THR A 303 -13.99 19.94 8.49
C THR A 303 -13.70 19.14 7.22
N ALA A 304 -12.43 18.95 6.88
CA ALA A 304 -12.01 18.13 5.75
C ALA A 304 -12.38 16.66 5.93
N ILE A 305 -12.22 16.11 7.14
CA ILE A 305 -12.62 14.74 7.45
C ILE A 305 -14.13 14.57 7.28
N GLU A 306 -14.92 15.50 7.80
CA GLU A 306 -16.39 15.48 7.74
C GLU A 306 -16.90 15.50 6.30
N LYS A 307 -16.37 16.39 5.45
CA LYS A 307 -16.69 16.46 4.01
C LYS A 307 -16.45 15.12 3.30
N ILE A 308 -15.28 14.51 3.51
CA ILE A 308 -14.96 13.21 2.88
C ILE A 308 -15.83 12.09 3.46
N THR A 309 -16.08 12.10 4.77
CA THR A 309 -16.94 11.10 5.44
C THR A 309 -18.36 11.12 4.88
N GLU A 310 -18.93 12.30 4.67
CA GLU A 310 -20.27 12.48 4.10
C GLU A 310 -20.36 11.92 2.68
N VAL A 311 -19.37 12.24 1.82
CA VAL A 311 -19.33 11.71 0.45
C VAL A 311 -19.13 10.20 0.43
N PHE A 312 -18.26 9.67 1.30
CA PHE A 312 -18.06 8.23 1.43
C PHE A 312 -19.39 7.53 1.74
N LEU A 313 -20.14 8.00 2.74
CA LEU A 313 -21.42 7.40 3.13
C LEU A 313 -22.49 7.53 2.05
N ARG A 314 -22.68 8.74 1.50
CA ARG A 314 -23.70 8.99 0.46
C ARG A 314 -23.46 8.22 -0.82
N SER A 315 -22.20 7.95 -1.15
CA SER A 315 -21.83 7.24 -2.37
C SER A 315 -21.70 5.72 -2.20
N GLY A 316 -21.92 5.20 -0.98
CA GLY A 316 -21.73 3.78 -0.69
C GLY A 316 -20.25 3.34 -0.78
N GLY A 317 -19.32 4.21 -0.39
CA GLY A 317 -17.88 3.92 -0.42
C GLY A 317 -17.25 3.99 -1.80
N ASN A 318 -17.77 4.83 -2.71
CA ASN A 318 -17.18 5.03 -4.04
C ASN A 318 -15.88 5.85 -3.92
N LEU A 319 -14.75 5.20 -4.17
CA LEU A 319 -13.42 5.78 -3.98
C LEU A 319 -13.07 6.84 -5.04
N ALA A 320 -13.64 6.77 -6.25
CA ALA A 320 -13.48 7.85 -7.24
C ALA A 320 -14.07 9.17 -6.72
N LYS A 321 -15.32 9.16 -6.24
CA LYS A 321 -16.00 10.34 -5.68
C LYS A 321 -15.29 10.88 -4.43
N VAL A 322 -14.78 9.98 -3.59
CA VAL A 322 -13.96 10.35 -2.42
C VAL A 322 -12.66 11.03 -2.85
N SER A 323 -11.97 10.51 -3.87
CA SER A 323 -10.76 11.12 -4.43
C SER A 323 -11.02 12.47 -5.10
N GLU A 324 -12.12 12.63 -5.83
CA GLU A 324 -12.55 13.93 -6.38
C GLU A 324 -12.80 14.95 -5.27
N THR A 325 -13.51 14.55 -4.21
CA THR A 325 -13.79 15.40 -3.05
C THR A 325 -12.51 15.82 -2.34
N LEU A 326 -11.53 14.91 -2.22
CA LEU A 326 -10.21 15.22 -1.66
C LEU A 326 -9.49 16.28 -2.49
N ILE A 327 -9.55 16.20 -3.83
CA ILE A 327 -8.98 17.20 -4.75
C ILE A 327 -9.69 18.56 -4.59
N ASP A 328 -10.98 18.56 -4.27
CA ASP A 328 -11.79 19.78 -4.15
C ASP A 328 -11.71 20.46 -2.77
N LEU A 329 -11.04 19.86 -1.78
CA LEU A 329 -10.78 20.52 -0.50
C LEU A 329 -9.87 21.73 -0.66
N ASP A 330 -10.18 22.87 -0.05
CA ASP A 330 -9.30 24.04 -0.08
C ASP A 330 -8.02 23.80 0.72
N GLU A 331 -8.13 23.06 1.84
CA GLU A 331 -7.01 22.78 2.76
C GLU A 331 -5.86 22.04 2.09
N VAL A 332 -6.13 21.24 1.04
CA VAL A 332 -5.08 20.50 0.31
C VAL A 332 -4.29 21.39 -0.63
N TRP A 333 -4.79 22.58 -0.98
CA TRP A 333 -4.11 23.57 -1.82
C TRP A 333 -3.47 24.70 -1.01
N ALA A 334 -3.59 24.66 0.32
CA ALA A 334 -3.05 25.69 1.20
C ALA A 334 -1.53 25.59 1.37
N GLU A 335 -0.91 26.77 1.46
CA GLU A 335 0.49 26.98 1.86
C GLU A 335 0.57 27.31 3.37
N PRO A 336 1.71 27.02 4.04
CA PRO A 336 2.91 26.36 3.52
C PRO A 336 2.77 24.84 3.38
N LEU A 337 3.65 24.24 2.57
CA LEU A 337 3.74 22.79 2.44
C LEU A 337 4.39 22.19 3.69
N THR A 338 3.59 21.55 4.54
CA THR A 338 4.05 21.06 5.85
C THR A 338 4.35 19.56 5.87
N LYS A 339 3.77 18.78 4.95
CA LYS A 339 3.93 17.32 4.91
C LYS A 339 5.34 16.96 4.46
N VAL A 340 6.02 16.14 5.24
CA VAL A 340 7.33 15.60 4.87
C VAL A 340 7.14 14.42 3.91
N LYS A 341 7.92 14.36 2.84
CA LYS A 341 8.02 13.17 1.99
C LYS A 341 8.55 11.99 2.80
N SER A 342 7.85 10.86 2.75
CA SER A 342 8.40 9.56 3.17
C SER A 342 9.64 9.22 2.34
N PRO A 343 10.53 8.35 2.83
CA PRO A 343 11.67 7.89 2.05
C PRO A 343 11.36 7.40 0.64
N TYR A 344 10.24 6.70 0.44
CA TYR A 344 9.82 6.22 -0.87
C TYR A 344 9.49 7.36 -1.83
N GLU A 345 8.70 8.33 -1.37
CA GLU A 345 8.40 9.54 -2.14
C GLU A 345 9.67 10.34 -2.44
N LEU A 346 10.56 10.48 -1.46
CA LEU A 346 11.81 11.20 -1.64
C LEU A 346 12.68 10.54 -2.72
N VAL A 347 12.93 9.22 -2.63
CA VAL A 347 13.73 8.49 -3.63
C VAL A 347 13.12 8.64 -5.03
N VAL A 348 11.82 8.42 -5.20
CA VAL A 348 11.17 8.56 -6.50
C VAL A 348 11.23 10.00 -7.02
N SER A 349 10.91 10.99 -6.18
CA SER A 349 10.92 12.40 -6.56
C SER A 349 12.31 12.89 -6.95
N THR A 350 13.37 12.42 -6.28
CA THR A 350 14.76 12.73 -6.62
C THR A 350 15.10 12.21 -8.02
N HIS A 351 14.70 10.98 -8.36
CA HIS A 351 14.92 10.44 -9.70
C HIS A 351 14.10 11.17 -10.78
N ARG A 352 12.87 11.59 -10.45
CA ARG A 352 12.02 12.39 -11.35
C ARG A 352 12.60 13.77 -11.62
N ALA A 353 13.08 14.45 -10.58
CA ALA A 353 13.63 15.81 -10.63
C ALA A 353 14.79 15.97 -11.63
N VAL A 354 15.64 14.94 -11.74
CA VAL A 354 16.84 14.97 -12.59
C VAL A 354 16.70 14.11 -13.84
N GLU A 355 15.47 13.68 -14.14
CA GLU A 355 15.13 12.82 -15.29
C GLU A 355 15.97 11.53 -15.39
N ASN A 356 16.42 11.01 -14.25
CA ASN A 356 17.12 9.73 -14.20
C ASN A 356 16.11 8.57 -14.27
N ILE A 357 15.60 8.34 -15.47
CA ILE A 357 14.52 7.40 -15.76
C ILE A 357 14.97 5.94 -15.78
N ASN A 358 16.28 5.64 -15.75
CA ASN A 358 16.82 4.28 -15.83
C ASN A 358 17.65 3.87 -14.60
N PRO A 359 17.11 3.97 -13.37
CA PRO A 359 17.84 3.54 -12.19
C PRO A 359 18.15 2.04 -12.22
N LYS A 360 19.30 1.66 -11.65
CA LYS A 360 19.62 0.27 -11.34
C LYS A 360 18.94 -0.13 -10.03
N ARG A 361 18.94 -1.43 -9.73
CA ARG A 361 18.35 -1.99 -8.51
C ARG A 361 18.84 -1.27 -7.25
N ASP A 362 20.15 -1.07 -7.13
CA ASP A 362 20.76 -0.48 -5.94
C ASP A 362 20.54 1.05 -5.86
N ASP A 363 20.20 1.71 -6.96
CA ASP A 363 19.79 3.12 -6.94
C ASP A 363 18.46 3.33 -6.22
N ILE A 364 17.65 2.27 -6.11
CA ILE A 364 16.34 2.28 -5.46
C ILE A 364 16.37 1.55 -4.12
N LEU A 365 16.80 0.29 -4.09
CA LEU A 365 16.64 -0.55 -2.90
C LEU A 365 17.59 -0.18 -1.77
N LEU A 366 18.83 0.22 -2.08
CA LEU A 366 19.81 0.60 -1.07
C LEU A 366 19.35 1.85 -0.29
N PRO A 367 19.00 2.99 -0.93
CA PRO A 367 18.57 4.16 -0.18
C PRO A 367 17.26 3.93 0.57
N LEU A 368 16.30 3.19 0.02
CA LEU A 368 15.07 2.86 0.76
C LEU A 368 15.34 2.04 2.01
N ARG A 369 16.36 1.17 1.98
CA ARG A 369 16.81 0.43 3.18
C ARG A 369 17.50 1.36 4.18
N GLU A 370 18.44 2.20 3.73
CA GLU A 370 19.16 3.15 4.58
C GLU A 370 18.21 4.14 5.26
N LEU A 371 17.22 4.63 4.53
CA LEU A 371 16.21 5.57 5.01
C LEU A 371 15.08 4.92 5.81
N GLY A 372 15.11 3.60 6.01
CA GLY A 372 14.19 2.89 6.90
C GLY A 372 12.81 2.53 6.33
N GLN A 373 12.60 2.65 5.02
CA GLN A 373 11.32 2.31 4.36
C GLN A 373 11.52 1.35 3.18
N SER A 374 12.00 0.15 3.48
CA SER A 374 12.13 -0.90 2.45
C SER A 374 10.76 -1.25 1.85
N PRO A 375 10.67 -1.47 0.52
CA PRO A 375 9.40 -1.82 -0.14
C PRO A 375 8.79 -3.08 0.47
N PHE A 376 7.47 -3.07 0.70
CA PHE A 376 6.69 -4.18 1.27
C PHE A 376 7.27 -4.73 2.59
N SER A 377 7.80 -3.84 3.45
CA SER A 377 8.50 -4.24 4.68
C SER A 377 7.99 -3.51 5.93
N ALA A 378 6.73 -3.07 5.91
CA ALA A 378 6.14 -2.41 7.08
C ALA A 378 6.26 -3.31 8.32
N PRO A 379 6.58 -2.73 9.50
CA PRO A 379 6.88 -3.51 10.70
C PRO A 379 5.65 -4.22 11.29
N SER A 380 4.45 -3.74 10.99
CA SER A 380 3.19 -4.32 11.45
C SER A 380 2.10 -4.20 10.36
N PRO A 381 0.93 -4.87 10.53
CA PRO A 381 -0.22 -4.74 9.63
C PRO A 381 -0.80 -3.31 9.54
N GLN A 382 -0.41 -2.41 10.46
CA GLN A 382 -0.79 -0.99 10.42
C GLN A 382 -0.18 -0.23 9.23
N GLY A 383 0.89 -0.79 8.64
CA GLY A 383 1.64 -0.15 7.58
C GLY A 383 2.69 0.83 8.09
N TRP A 384 3.18 1.67 7.19
CA TRP A 384 4.07 2.79 7.46
C TRP A 384 3.30 3.99 8.01
N SER A 385 3.95 4.78 8.86
CA SER A 385 3.38 6.01 9.41
C SER A 385 3.28 7.11 8.35
N ASP A 386 2.15 7.82 8.36
CA ASP A 386 1.95 9.04 7.58
C ASP A 386 2.47 10.31 8.28
N LEU A 387 2.95 10.21 9.52
CA LEU A 387 3.44 11.37 10.29
C LEU A 387 4.86 11.74 9.89
N GLY A 388 5.08 13.03 9.60
CA GLY A 388 6.37 13.52 9.12
C GLY A 388 7.50 13.35 10.12
N ASN A 389 7.23 13.54 11.42
CA ASN A 389 8.22 13.41 12.50
C ASN A 389 8.90 12.03 12.57
N ASN A 390 8.24 10.97 12.10
CA ASN A 390 8.81 9.63 12.03
C ASN A 390 9.87 9.49 10.92
N TRP A 391 9.93 10.46 10.00
CA TRP A 391 10.84 10.44 8.85
C TRP A 391 11.94 11.52 8.89
N ILE A 392 11.85 12.51 9.79
CA ILE A 392 12.81 13.61 9.94
C ILE A 392 13.35 13.76 11.37
N SER A 393 13.52 12.65 12.09
CA SER A 393 14.36 12.70 13.31
C SER A 393 15.76 13.20 12.95
N PRO A 394 16.54 13.77 13.90
CA PRO A 394 17.88 14.29 13.60
C PRO A 394 18.78 13.27 12.88
N ALA A 395 18.73 12.00 13.31
CA ALA A 395 19.45 10.91 12.65
C ALA A 395 18.93 10.64 11.23
N ALA A 396 17.60 10.58 11.03
CA ALA A 396 17.01 10.36 9.71
C ALA A 396 17.31 11.51 8.73
N LEU A 397 17.34 12.76 9.22
CA LEU A 397 17.71 13.92 8.40
C LEU A 397 19.16 13.84 7.94
N MET A 398 20.09 13.44 8.82
CA MET A 398 21.48 13.22 8.43
C MET A 398 21.62 12.12 7.37
N THR A 399 20.94 10.98 7.55
CA THR A 399 20.96 9.89 6.56
C THR A 399 20.41 10.34 5.20
N ARG A 400 19.37 11.18 5.18
CA ARG A 400 18.84 11.80 3.95
C ARG A 400 19.88 12.66 3.25
N ILE A 401 20.49 13.58 3.98
CA ILE A 401 21.51 14.49 3.44
C ILE A 401 22.70 13.69 2.90
N GLU A 402 23.18 12.69 3.63
CA GLU A 402 24.28 11.84 3.20
C GLU A 402 23.97 11.07 1.90
N TRP A 403 22.77 10.46 1.81
CA TRP A 403 22.36 9.80 0.59
C TRP A 403 22.22 10.78 -0.57
N LEU A 404 21.60 11.94 -0.37
CA LEU A 404 21.43 12.96 -1.42
C LEU A 404 22.77 13.49 -1.93
N ARG A 405 23.77 13.66 -1.06
CA ARG A 405 25.14 14.00 -1.47
C ARG A 405 25.79 12.88 -2.28
N ARG A 406 25.64 11.61 -1.88
CA ARG A 406 26.11 10.45 -2.68
C ARG A 406 25.40 10.34 -4.02
N TYR A 407 24.12 10.68 -4.07
CA TYR A 407 23.34 10.70 -5.30
C TYR A 407 23.81 11.80 -6.24
N ALA A 408 23.91 13.03 -5.75
CA ALA A 408 24.27 14.20 -6.54
C ALA A 408 25.65 14.06 -7.22
N ARG A 409 26.64 13.49 -6.54
CA ARG A 409 27.98 13.20 -7.10
C ARG A 409 27.98 12.29 -8.33
N ARG A 410 26.92 11.52 -8.55
CA ARG A 410 26.80 10.58 -9.67
C ARG A 410 25.99 11.16 -10.83
N ILE A 411 25.42 12.36 -10.65
CA ILE A 411 24.66 13.04 -11.70
C ILE A 411 25.65 13.60 -12.72
N PRO A 412 25.42 13.39 -14.04
CA PRO A 412 26.27 13.95 -15.07
C PRO A 412 26.27 15.49 -15.03
N SER A 413 27.41 16.10 -15.35
CA SER A 413 27.57 17.58 -15.34
C SER A 413 26.68 18.33 -16.34
N ILE A 414 26.05 17.63 -17.28
CA ILE A 414 25.06 18.21 -18.20
C ILE A 414 23.76 18.62 -17.48
N VAL A 415 23.50 18.07 -16.28
CA VAL A 415 22.34 18.47 -15.47
C VAL A 415 22.65 19.80 -14.79
N ILE A 416 21.93 20.85 -15.19
CA ILE A 416 22.15 22.21 -14.70
C ILE A 416 21.32 22.45 -13.42
N PRO A 417 21.94 22.79 -12.27
CA PRO A 417 21.21 22.93 -11.01
C PRO A 417 20.09 23.97 -11.00
N SER A 418 20.30 25.12 -11.65
CA SER A 418 19.27 26.17 -11.76
C SER A 418 18.07 25.70 -12.58
N GLU A 419 18.28 24.91 -13.63
CA GLU A 419 17.19 24.31 -14.41
C GLU A 419 16.41 23.28 -13.59
N VAL A 420 17.10 22.44 -12.81
CA VAL A 420 16.43 21.48 -11.90
C VAL A 420 15.61 22.25 -10.86
N LEU A 421 16.11 23.36 -10.33
CA LEU A 421 15.41 24.20 -9.36
C LEU A 421 14.10 24.72 -9.95
N GLU A 422 14.16 25.40 -11.10
CA GLU A 422 13.00 26.02 -11.71
C GLU A 422 11.96 24.98 -12.13
N ASN A 423 12.40 23.84 -12.65
CA ASN A 423 11.51 22.76 -13.06
C ASN A 423 10.82 22.05 -11.89
N THR A 424 11.39 22.13 -10.68
CA THR A 424 10.90 21.34 -9.54
C THR A 424 10.24 22.16 -8.45
N VAL A 425 11.02 22.99 -7.75
CA VAL A 425 10.59 23.73 -6.57
C VAL A 425 10.52 25.24 -6.82
N GLY A 426 10.87 25.71 -8.02
CA GLY A 426 11.00 27.14 -8.34
C GLY A 426 9.81 28.00 -7.92
N ALA A 427 8.59 27.48 -8.07
CA ALA A 427 7.35 28.17 -7.68
C ALA A 427 7.22 28.46 -6.17
N VAL A 428 7.92 27.72 -5.32
CA VAL A 428 7.85 27.79 -3.85
C VAL A 428 9.20 28.02 -3.18
N THR A 429 10.29 28.16 -3.96
CA THR A 429 11.65 28.27 -3.41
C THR A 429 11.89 29.65 -2.80
N SER A 430 12.37 29.67 -1.55
CA SER A 430 12.81 30.89 -0.86
C SER A 430 14.06 31.52 -1.48
N GLN A 431 14.26 32.81 -1.26
CA GLN A 431 15.49 33.49 -1.73
C GLN A 431 16.75 32.92 -1.07
N GLU A 432 16.67 32.50 0.20
CA GLU A 432 17.78 31.87 0.91
C GLU A 432 18.22 30.57 0.24
N THR A 433 17.27 29.70 -0.12
CA THR A 433 17.56 28.45 -0.84
C THR A 433 18.15 28.74 -2.23
N ARG A 434 17.65 29.76 -2.94
CA ARG A 434 18.19 30.20 -4.25
C ARG A 434 19.64 30.67 -4.14
N ASP A 435 19.92 31.61 -3.25
CA ASP A 435 21.26 32.14 -2.98
C ASP A 435 22.24 31.02 -2.59
N GLY A 436 21.80 30.07 -1.76
CA GLY A 436 22.61 28.93 -1.33
C GLY A 436 23.00 28.02 -2.51
N ILE A 437 22.08 27.77 -3.43
CA ILE A 437 22.32 26.93 -4.62
C ILE A 437 23.22 27.64 -5.63
N GLU A 438 23.03 28.95 -5.84
CA GLU A 438 23.87 29.76 -6.73
C GLU A 438 25.31 29.88 -6.23
N ARG A 439 25.51 29.98 -4.92
CA ARG A 439 26.84 30.09 -4.28
C ARG A 439 27.49 28.74 -3.98
N ALA A 440 26.87 27.63 -4.36
CA ALA A 440 27.40 26.31 -4.10
C ALA A 440 28.77 26.13 -4.81
N PRO A 441 29.74 25.45 -4.16
CA PRO A 441 31.11 25.35 -4.69
C PRO A 441 31.24 24.48 -5.95
N SER A 442 30.21 23.72 -6.29
CA SER A 442 30.17 22.82 -7.44
C SER A 442 28.72 22.47 -7.81
N GLY A 443 28.49 21.99 -9.04
CA GLY A 443 27.16 21.60 -9.50
C GLY A 443 26.53 20.46 -8.69
N ASP A 444 27.32 19.47 -8.27
CA ASP A 444 26.83 18.38 -7.41
C ASP A 444 26.50 18.87 -5.99
N ALA A 445 27.25 19.83 -5.46
CA ALA A 445 26.90 20.48 -4.19
C ALA A 445 25.59 21.27 -4.32
N ALA A 446 25.40 22.00 -5.42
CA ALA A 446 24.17 22.74 -5.72
C ALA A 446 22.95 21.80 -5.79
N ILE A 447 23.06 20.67 -6.51
CA ILE A 447 21.97 19.66 -6.57
C ILE A 447 21.72 19.04 -5.19
N ALA A 448 22.76 18.71 -4.43
CA ALA A 448 22.59 18.15 -3.09
C ALA A 448 21.86 19.14 -2.15
N MET A 449 22.20 20.43 -2.21
CA MET A 449 21.52 21.49 -1.46
C MET A 449 20.06 21.65 -1.89
N LEU A 450 19.79 21.66 -3.20
CA LEU A 450 18.44 21.70 -3.76
C LEU A 450 17.59 20.54 -3.24
N LEU A 451 18.07 19.30 -3.37
CA LEU A 451 17.29 18.12 -2.97
C LEU A 451 17.14 18.02 -1.44
N ALA A 452 18.06 18.60 -0.67
CA ALA A 452 18.00 18.65 0.78
C ALA A 452 17.16 19.82 1.33
N SER A 453 16.77 20.78 0.46
CA SER A 453 16.00 21.96 0.86
C SER A 453 14.64 21.60 1.48
N PRO A 454 14.11 22.42 2.41
CA PRO A 454 12.76 22.24 2.94
C PRO A 454 11.70 22.12 1.84
N GLU A 455 11.83 22.91 0.77
CA GLU A 455 10.90 22.97 -0.34
C GLU A 455 10.88 21.66 -1.15
N PHE A 456 12.03 20.98 -1.30
CA PHE A 456 12.07 19.67 -1.93
C PHE A 456 11.67 18.54 -0.98
N GLN A 457 12.02 18.63 0.31
CA GLN A 457 11.72 17.58 1.30
C GLN A 457 10.23 17.52 1.68
N ARG A 458 9.46 18.58 1.39
CA ARG A 458 8.04 18.70 1.76
C ARG A 458 7.12 18.65 0.55
N ARG A 459 5.82 18.47 0.83
CA ARG A 459 4.74 18.42 -0.14
C ARG A 459 3.42 18.97 0.40
#